data_AF-A0A0B1SBN0-F1
#
_entry.id   AF-A0A0B1SBN0-F1
#
_cell.length_a   1.000
_cell.length_b   1.000
_cell.length_c   1.000
_cell.angle_alpha   90.00
_cell.angle_beta   90.00
_cell.angle_gamma   90.00
#
_symmetry.space_group_name_H-M   'P 1'
#
loop_
_entity.id
_entity.type
_entity.pdbx_description
1 polymer ?
#
loop_
_entity_poly.entity_id
_entity_poly.type
_entity_poly.pdbx_seq_one_letter_code
_entity_poly.pdbx_strand_id
1 'polypeptide(L)'
;MQKLVDDYNAFAVPLYQKFMAAAASDHKLIAPEFALSHREVQDLFLKNELASPVFEGYSPDSSFLPVLTFDERDHRGRKIWYNAFAVAFFIHESRQKLISINQLRVSNMWYLLHDFIAILQRLADGLEAVARQQDPVAELLRDIYDEYYSKFCSAFGMRAKN
;
A
#
# COMPACT_ATOMS: atom_id res chain seq x y z
N MET A 1 -31.63 19.78 12.20
CA MET A 1 -31.11 19.78 10.81
C MET A 1 -29.78 19.03 10.74
N GLN A 2 -28.78 19.42 11.54
CA GLN A 2 -27.48 18.71 11.61
C GLN A 2 -27.61 17.20 11.82
N LYS A 3 -28.39 16.76 12.81
CA LYS A 3 -28.63 15.34 13.08
C LYS A 3 -29.12 14.54 11.86
N LEU A 4 -30.02 15.12 11.05
CA LEU A 4 -30.53 14.46 9.84
C LEU A 4 -29.46 14.35 8.74
N VAL A 5 -28.57 15.34 8.66
CA VAL A 5 -27.44 15.33 7.73
C VAL A 5 -26.42 14.29 8.16
N ASP A 6 -26.13 14.20 9.46
CA ASP A 6 -25.23 13.21 10.03
C ASP A 6 -25.77 11.78 9.80
N ASP A 7 -27.07 11.56 10.07
CA ASP A 7 -27.75 10.28 9.85
C ASP A 7 -27.73 9.88 8.35
N TYR A 8 -27.94 10.84 7.43
CA TYR A 8 -27.83 10.60 5.99
C TYR A 8 -26.41 10.22 5.57
N ASN A 9 -25.40 10.98 6.01
CA ASN A 9 -24.00 10.73 5.67
C ASN A 9 -23.52 9.38 6.20
N ALA A 10 -23.94 8.99 7.41
CA ALA A 10 -23.64 7.69 7.99
C ALA A 10 -24.18 6.52 7.15
N PHE A 11 -25.27 6.72 6.40
CA PHE A 11 -25.82 5.73 5.48
C PHE A 11 -25.21 5.80 4.07
N ALA A 12 -25.07 7.01 3.52
CA ALA A 12 -24.70 7.23 2.13
C ALA A 12 -23.19 7.02 1.87
N VAL A 13 -22.33 7.42 2.80
CA VAL A 13 -20.86 7.31 2.64
C VAL A 13 -20.41 5.85 2.50
N PRO A 14 -20.84 4.91 3.37
CA PRO A 14 -20.49 3.50 3.19
C PRO A 14 -21.03 2.90 1.89
N LEU A 15 -22.20 3.34 1.43
CA LEU A 15 -22.80 2.88 0.17
C LEU A 15 -21.96 3.37 -1.02
N TYR A 16 -21.56 4.64 -1.02
CA TYR A 16 -20.69 5.23 -2.02
C TYR A 16 -19.32 4.53 -2.06
N GLN A 17 -18.71 4.27 -0.91
CA GLN A 17 -17.47 3.50 -0.81
C GLN A 17 -17.63 2.10 -1.41
N LYS A 18 -18.71 1.37 -1.08
CA LYS A 18 -18.98 0.05 -1.65
C LYS A 18 -19.17 0.10 -3.17
N PHE A 19 -19.84 1.13 -3.69
CA PHE A 19 -20.01 1.34 -5.11
C PHE A 19 -18.67 1.62 -5.80
N MET A 20 -17.88 2.55 -5.28
CA MET A 20 -16.56 2.90 -5.84
C MET A 20 -15.62 1.70 -5.80
N ALA A 21 -15.64 0.91 -4.72
CA ALA A 21 -14.91 -0.35 -4.65
C ALA A 21 -15.40 -1.31 -5.74
N ALA A 22 -16.70 -1.54 -5.88
CA ALA A 22 -17.24 -2.44 -6.90
C ALA A 22 -16.90 -2.00 -8.33
N ALA A 23 -16.86 -0.69 -8.59
CA ALA A 23 -16.49 -0.11 -9.87
C ALA A 23 -14.98 -0.17 -10.17
N ALA A 24 -14.12 -0.30 -9.14
CA ALA A 24 -12.69 -0.47 -9.32
C ALA A 24 -12.37 -1.84 -9.95
N SER A 25 -11.39 -1.85 -10.86
CA SER A 25 -10.96 -3.06 -11.59
C SER A 25 -10.44 -4.17 -10.67
N ASP A 26 -9.87 -3.79 -9.53
CA ASP A 26 -9.38 -4.70 -8.51
C ASP A 26 -10.33 -4.78 -7.30
N HIS A 27 -11.53 -4.22 -7.38
CA HIS A 27 -12.49 -4.17 -6.28
C HIS A 27 -11.96 -3.61 -4.96
N LYS A 28 -10.96 -2.73 -4.99
CA LYS A 28 -10.37 -2.08 -3.81
C LYS A 28 -10.38 -0.56 -3.98
N LEU A 29 -10.46 0.14 -2.85
CA LEU A 29 -10.34 1.61 -2.83
C LEU A 29 -8.94 2.10 -2.51
N ILE A 30 -8.11 1.23 -1.92
CA ILE A 30 -6.72 1.52 -1.56
C ILE A 30 -5.83 0.62 -2.40
N ALA A 31 -4.90 1.23 -3.13
CA ALA A 31 -3.95 0.48 -3.94
C ALA A 31 -3.01 -0.35 -3.05
N PRO A 32 -2.58 -1.55 -3.49
CA PRO A 32 -1.87 -2.51 -2.64
C PRO A 32 -0.58 -2.00 -2.00
N GLU A 33 0.08 -1.02 -2.62
CA GLU A 33 1.32 -0.38 -2.15
C GLU A 33 1.10 0.41 -0.85
N PHE A 34 -0.16 0.77 -0.58
CA PHE A 34 -0.63 1.51 0.59
C PHE A 34 -1.38 0.61 1.59
N ALA A 35 -1.56 -0.68 1.30
CA ALA A 35 -2.36 -1.57 2.13
C ALA A 35 -1.60 -1.99 3.39
N LEU A 36 -1.89 -1.35 4.52
CA LEU A 36 -1.48 -1.81 5.83
C LEU A 36 -2.68 -2.22 6.68
N SER A 37 -2.48 -3.30 7.43
CA SER A 37 -3.46 -3.91 8.32
C SER A 37 -4.24 -2.90 9.14
N HIS A 38 -5.56 -3.08 9.13
CA HIS A 38 -6.52 -2.68 10.16
C HIS A 38 -7.13 -1.27 10.10
N ARG A 39 -7.18 -0.59 8.95
CA ARG A 39 -8.17 0.49 8.81
C ARG A 39 -9.24 0.19 7.80
N GLU A 40 -10.48 0.26 8.28
CA GLU A 40 -11.65 0.34 7.45
C GLU A 40 -11.52 1.58 6.57
N VAL A 41 -12.02 1.47 5.35
CA VAL A 41 -12.10 2.49 4.27
C VAL A 41 -12.72 3.83 4.72
N GLN A 42 -13.15 3.94 5.98
CA GLN A 42 -13.85 5.05 6.60
C GLN A 42 -13.09 6.39 6.61
N ASP A 43 -11.75 6.38 6.47
CA ASP A 43 -10.91 7.59 6.50
C ASP A 43 -10.40 8.03 5.11
N LEU A 44 -10.90 7.45 4.00
CA LEU A 44 -10.46 7.79 2.63
C LEU A 44 -10.84 9.20 2.16
N PHE A 45 -11.77 9.85 2.85
CA PHE A 45 -12.20 11.22 2.55
C PHE A 45 -11.83 12.14 3.71
N LEU A 46 -11.35 13.36 3.39
CA LEU A 46 -11.05 14.38 4.40
C LEU A 46 -12.28 14.74 5.25
N LYS A 47 -13.47 14.55 4.68
CA LYS A 47 -14.76 14.64 5.36
C LYS A 47 -15.68 13.52 4.91
N ASN A 48 -16.37 12.88 5.84
CA ASN A 48 -17.47 11.96 5.56
C ASN A 48 -18.78 12.74 5.29
N GLU A 49 -18.68 13.76 4.45
CA GLU A 49 -19.80 14.59 4.03
C GLU A 49 -19.96 14.39 2.52
N LEU A 50 -20.99 13.64 2.11
CA LEU A 50 -21.38 13.65 0.70
C LEU A 50 -22.07 14.98 0.45
N ALA A 51 -21.37 15.93 -0.18
CA ALA A 51 -22.05 17.11 -0.69
C ALA A 51 -23.20 16.69 -1.60
N SER A 52 -24.28 17.45 -1.46
CA SER A 52 -25.53 17.28 -2.18
C SER A 52 -25.33 16.92 -3.65
N PRO A 53 -26.07 15.92 -4.18
CA PRO A 53 -26.08 15.60 -5.62
C PRO A 53 -26.66 16.73 -6.50
N VAL A 54 -26.99 17.89 -5.92
CA VAL A 54 -27.55 19.06 -6.60
C VAL A 54 -26.46 19.97 -7.20
N PHE A 55 -25.17 19.61 -7.08
CA PHE A 55 -24.11 20.32 -7.78
C PHE A 55 -23.98 19.76 -9.21
N GLU A 56 -24.53 20.45 -10.21
CA GLU A 56 -24.44 20.10 -11.65
C GLU A 56 -23.02 20.25 -12.25
N GLY A 57 -21.98 20.40 -11.42
CA GLY A 57 -20.62 20.71 -11.87
C GLY A 57 -19.51 19.95 -11.13
N TYR A 58 -18.27 20.16 -11.59
CA TYR A 58 -17.06 19.75 -10.87
C TYR A 58 -16.85 20.70 -9.68
N SER A 59 -16.85 20.17 -8.45
CA SER A 59 -16.46 20.95 -7.27
C SER A 59 -14.94 20.91 -7.11
N PRO A 60 -14.23 22.04 -7.14
CA PRO A 60 -12.78 22.10 -6.91
C PRO A 60 -12.41 21.99 -5.43
N ASP A 61 -13.40 21.84 -4.54
CA ASP A 61 -13.17 21.68 -3.11
C ASP A 61 -12.55 20.30 -2.83
N SER A 62 -11.31 20.32 -2.37
CA SER A 62 -10.50 19.14 -2.08
C SER A 62 -11.09 18.26 -0.98
N SER A 63 -12.05 18.76 -0.20
CA SER A 63 -12.76 17.96 0.80
C SER A 63 -13.70 16.91 0.18
N PHE A 64 -14.07 17.04 -1.10
CA PHE A 64 -14.87 16.04 -1.85
C PHE A 64 -14.02 15.11 -2.73
N LEU A 65 -12.72 15.36 -2.82
CA LEU A 65 -11.82 14.45 -3.51
C LEU A 65 -11.40 13.34 -2.53
N PRO A 66 -11.32 12.08 -2.96
CA PRO A 66 -10.67 11.05 -2.16
C PRO A 66 -9.20 11.44 -2.00
N VAL A 67 -8.84 11.93 -0.82
CA VAL A 67 -7.46 12.27 -0.48
C VAL A 67 -6.93 11.13 0.37
N LEU A 68 -5.97 10.38 -0.18
CA LEU A 68 -5.17 9.46 0.61
C LEU A 68 -4.42 10.28 1.66
N THR A 69 -4.81 10.18 2.93
CA THR A 69 -4.10 10.83 4.02
C THR A 69 -2.78 10.11 4.28
N PHE A 70 -1.69 10.66 3.74
CA PHE A 70 -0.33 10.10 3.81
C PHE A 70 0.35 10.16 5.21
N ASP A 71 -0.41 10.43 6.28
CA ASP A 71 0.07 10.39 7.67
C ASP A 71 -0.58 9.23 8.46
N GLU A 72 -0.77 8.10 7.79
CA GLU A 72 -1.27 6.90 8.45
C GLU A 72 -0.30 6.45 9.56
N ARG A 73 -0.87 5.99 10.66
CA ARG A 73 -0.13 5.50 11.83
C ARG A 73 -0.65 4.13 12.24
N ASP A 74 0.26 3.23 12.59
CA ASP A 74 -0.10 1.91 13.12
C ASP A 74 -0.84 2.01 14.47
N HIS A 75 -1.30 0.88 15.01
CA HIS A 75 -1.97 0.80 16.33
C HIS A 75 -1.12 1.31 17.51
N ARG A 76 0.17 1.61 17.28
CA ARG A 76 1.11 2.18 18.26
C ARG A 76 1.47 3.64 17.96
N GLY A 77 0.80 4.27 16.99
CA GLY A 77 1.03 5.67 16.61
C GLY A 77 2.25 5.91 15.71
N ARG A 78 2.89 4.86 15.17
CA ARG A 78 4.08 5.00 14.31
C ARG A 78 3.69 5.24 12.87
N LYS A 79 4.36 6.20 12.21
CA LYS A 79 4.10 6.52 10.80
C LYS A 79 4.30 5.30 9.91
N ILE A 80 3.32 5.08 9.05
CA ILE A 80 3.30 4.06 8.03
C ILE A 80 4.04 4.58 6.79
N TRP A 81 5.01 3.81 6.32
CA TRP A 81 5.83 4.15 5.16
C TRP A 81 5.40 3.33 3.94
N TYR A 82 5.56 3.91 2.75
CA TYR A 82 5.38 3.23 1.47
C TYR A 82 6.15 1.91 1.44
N ASN A 83 5.59 0.88 0.80
CA ASN A 83 6.20 -0.46 0.70
C ASN A 83 6.42 -1.16 2.05
N ALA A 84 5.68 -0.79 3.10
CA ALA A 84 5.74 -1.51 4.37
C ALA A 84 5.44 -3.02 4.23
N PHE A 85 4.67 -3.42 3.21
CA PHE A 85 4.46 -4.82 2.87
C PHE A 85 5.77 -5.54 2.53
N ALA A 86 6.71 -4.86 1.87
CA ALA A 86 8.00 -5.42 1.50
C ALA A 86 8.88 -5.64 2.73
N VAL A 87 8.88 -4.69 3.66
CA VAL A 87 9.58 -4.84 4.95
C VAL A 87 8.94 -5.95 5.79
N ALA A 88 7.61 -6.01 5.84
CA ALA A 88 6.88 -7.07 6.53
C ALA A 88 7.20 -8.45 5.93
N PHE A 89 7.33 -8.54 4.60
CA PHE A 89 7.78 -9.75 3.92
C PHE A 89 9.22 -10.11 4.32
N PHE A 90 10.15 -9.15 4.26
CA PHE A 90 11.55 -9.37 4.59
C PHE A 90 11.77 -9.91 6.00
N ILE A 91 11.01 -9.40 6.98
CA ILE A 91 11.09 -9.82 8.39
C ILE A 91 10.43 -11.18 8.63
N HIS A 92 9.32 -11.48 7.95
CA HIS A 92 8.48 -12.63 8.30
C HIS A 92 8.52 -13.80 7.33
N GLU A 93 8.96 -13.58 6.09
CA GLU A 93 9.05 -14.57 5.00
C GLU A 93 7.72 -15.32 4.74
N SER A 94 6.60 -14.74 5.15
CA SER A 94 5.33 -15.45 5.22
C SER A 94 4.30 -14.79 4.33
N ARG A 95 3.92 -15.50 3.26
CA ARG A 95 2.79 -15.15 2.39
C ARG A 95 1.50 -15.00 3.19
N GLN A 96 1.29 -15.86 4.20
CA GLN A 96 0.11 -15.81 5.05
C GLN A 96 0.02 -14.51 5.83
N LYS A 97 1.14 -14.00 6.37
CA LYS A 97 1.19 -12.72 7.07
C LYS A 97 0.99 -11.52 6.13
N LEU A 98 1.41 -11.62 4.87
CA LEU A 98 1.10 -10.57 3.89
C LEU A 98 -0.41 -10.48 3.59
N ILE A 99 -1.12 -11.60 3.64
CA ILE A 99 -2.59 -11.61 3.51
C ILE A 99 -3.23 -11.10 4.80
N SER A 100 -2.90 -11.69 5.95
CA SER A 100 -3.61 -11.40 7.19
C SER A 100 -3.30 -10.00 7.75
N ILE A 101 -2.08 -9.51 7.53
CA ILE A 101 -1.63 -8.19 8.00
C ILE A 101 -1.81 -7.19 6.85
N ASN A 102 -1.10 -7.32 5.75
CA ASN A 102 -1.09 -6.28 4.71
C ASN A 102 -2.31 -6.33 3.77
N GLN A 103 -3.25 -7.27 3.96
CA GLN A 103 -4.43 -7.45 3.11
C GLN A 103 -4.09 -7.55 1.62
N LEU A 104 -2.89 -8.04 1.33
CA LEU A 104 -2.43 -8.26 -0.04
C LEU A 104 -3.17 -9.45 -0.62
N ARG A 105 -3.73 -9.25 -1.82
CA ARG A 105 -4.34 -10.35 -2.57
C ARG A 105 -3.24 -11.29 -3.05
N VAL A 106 -3.50 -12.59 -2.95
CA VAL A 106 -2.58 -13.63 -3.42
C VAL A 106 -2.20 -13.41 -4.90
N SER A 107 -3.17 -13.01 -5.73
CA SER A 107 -2.95 -12.72 -7.16
C SER A 107 -1.92 -11.61 -7.42
N ASN A 108 -1.81 -10.63 -6.52
CA ASN A 108 -0.97 -9.44 -6.73
C ASN A 108 0.36 -9.53 -5.95
N MET A 109 0.42 -10.41 -4.95
CA MET A 109 1.56 -10.54 -4.04
C MET A 109 2.87 -10.82 -4.77
N TRP A 110 2.84 -11.74 -5.74
CA TRP A 110 4.03 -12.07 -6.51
C TRP A 110 4.54 -10.84 -7.28
N TYR A 111 3.66 -10.13 -7.99
CA TYR A 111 4.02 -8.97 -8.79
C TYR A 111 4.59 -7.84 -7.93
N LEU A 112 3.95 -7.50 -6.81
CA LEU A 112 4.41 -6.42 -5.93
C LEU A 112 5.77 -6.70 -5.31
N LEU A 113 6.00 -7.93 -4.86
CA LEU A 113 7.30 -8.31 -4.29
C LEU A 113 8.37 -8.38 -5.38
N HIS A 114 8.02 -8.86 -6.58
CA HIS A 114 8.91 -8.89 -7.73
C HIS A 114 9.29 -7.47 -8.20
N ASP A 115 8.34 -6.55 -8.27
CA ASP A 115 8.59 -5.16 -8.64
C ASP A 115 9.48 -4.47 -7.60
N PHE A 116 9.28 -4.77 -6.31
CA PHE A 116 10.17 -4.27 -5.25
C PHE A 116 11.59 -4.85 -5.38
N ILE A 117 11.74 -6.12 -5.73
CA ILE A 117 13.05 -6.72 -6.04
C ILE A 117 13.73 -5.98 -7.19
N ALA A 118 13.00 -5.65 -8.26
CA ALA A 118 13.55 -4.91 -9.38
C ALA A 118 14.03 -3.50 -8.98
N ILE A 119 13.36 -2.85 -8.03
CA ILE A 119 13.81 -1.58 -7.44
C ILE A 119 15.11 -1.79 -6.66
N LEU A 120 15.18 -2.79 -5.78
CA LEU A 120 16.38 -3.10 -5.01
C LEU A 120 17.58 -3.39 -5.92
N GLN A 121 17.37 -4.18 -6.97
CA GLN A 121 18.41 -4.49 -7.95
C GLN A 121 18.95 -3.23 -8.62
N ARG A 122 18.07 -2.37 -9.13
CA ARG A 122 18.47 -1.12 -9.79
C ARG A 122 19.21 -0.17 -8.84
N LEU A 123 18.83 -0.17 -7.56
CA LEU A 123 19.53 0.61 -6.55
C LEU A 123 20.92 0.02 -6.28
N ALA A 124 21.05 -1.30 -6.14
CA ALA A 124 22.34 -1.98 -5.96
C ALA A 124 23.28 -1.71 -7.15
N ASP A 125 22.82 -1.98 -8.38
CA ASP A 125 23.58 -1.76 -9.62
C ASP A 125 23.99 -0.29 -9.76
N GLY A 126 23.06 0.64 -9.47
CA GLY A 126 23.32 2.07 -9.53
C GLY A 126 24.34 2.54 -8.49
N LEU A 127 24.30 1.98 -7.28
CA LEU A 127 25.26 2.33 -6.23
C LEU A 127 26.65 1.74 -6.55
N GLU A 128 26.74 0.49 -6.99
CA GLU A 128 28.00 -0.13 -7.41
C GLU A 128 28.69 0.65 -8.54
N ALA A 129 27.91 1.20 -9.47
CA ALA A 129 28.45 1.99 -10.58
C ALA A 129 29.06 3.34 -10.17
N VAL A 130 28.61 3.92 -9.05
CA VAL A 130 29.00 5.27 -8.62
C VAL A 130 29.90 5.24 -7.38
N ALA A 131 29.81 4.20 -6.56
CA ALA A 131 30.56 4.06 -5.34
C ALA A 131 32.01 3.64 -5.59
N ARG A 132 32.85 3.80 -4.57
CA ARG A 132 34.24 3.32 -4.61
C ARG A 132 34.24 1.79 -4.51
N GLN A 133 35.32 1.16 -4.98
CA GLN A 133 35.56 -0.26 -4.67
C GLN A 133 35.49 -0.47 -3.16
N GLN A 134 34.70 -1.46 -2.72
CA GLN A 134 34.45 -1.81 -1.31
C GLN A 134 33.74 -0.71 -0.51
N ASP A 135 32.84 0.05 -1.14
CA ASP A 135 31.95 0.94 -0.40
C ASP A 135 30.98 0.12 0.47
N PRO A 136 30.95 0.33 1.80
CA PRO A 136 30.15 -0.48 2.71
C PRO A 136 28.64 -0.32 2.49
N VAL A 137 28.18 0.80 1.92
CA VAL A 137 26.77 0.99 1.59
C VAL A 137 26.40 0.21 0.34
N ALA A 138 27.30 0.14 -0.64
CA ALA A 138 27.10 -0.66 -1.86
C ALA A 138 27.05 -2.15 -1.53
N GLU A 139 27.97 -2.64 -0.70
CA GLU A 139 27.97 -4.02 -0.22
C GLU A 139 26.67 -4.34 0.54
N LEU A 140 26.27 -3.48 1.50
CA LEU A 140 25.04 -3.69 2.27
C LEU A 140 23.80 -3.74 1.36
N LEU A 141 23.71 -2.87 0.37
CA LEU A 141 22.55 -2.82 -0.51
C LEU A 141 22.45 -4.05 -1.41
N ARG A 142 23.59 -4.56 -1.90
CA ARG A 142 23.67 -5.83 -2.61
C ARG A 142 23.23 -7.00 -1.73
N ASP A 143 23.73 -7.06 -0.49
CA ASP A 143 23.37 -8.11 0.46
C ASP A 143 21.86 -8.09 0.78
N ILE A 144 21.26 -6.90 0.94
CA ILE A 144 19.81 -6.74 1.11
C ILE A 144 19.04 -7.27 -0.10
N TYR A 145 19.49 -6.94 -1.31
CA TYR A 145 18.88 -7.43 -2.55
C TYR A 145 18.94 -8.96 -2.63
N ASP A 146 20.11 -9.55 -2.40
CA ASP A 146 20.33 -11.00 -2.47
C ASP A 146 19.49 -11.75 -1.42
N GLU A 147 19.48 -11.23 -0.17
CA GLU A 147 18.66 -11.80 0.90
C GLU A 147 17.17 -11.72 0.56
N TYR A 148 16.68 -10.56 0.09
CA TYR A 148 15.28 -10.38 -0.27
C TYR A 148 14.88 -11.31 -1.42
N TYR A 149 15.72 -11.43 -2.45
CA TYR A 149 15.49 -12.33 -3.58
C TYR A 149 15.46 -13.80 -3.16
N SER A 150 16.37 -14.22 -2.27
CA SER A 150 16.39 -15.56 -1.71
C SER A 150 15.10 -15.89 -0.94
N LYS A 151 14.65 -14.98 -0.06
CA LYS A 151 13.38 -15.11 0.67
C LYS A 151 12.19 -15.20 -0.28
N PHE A 152 12.18 -14.39 -1.33
CA PHE A 152 11.15 -14.44 -2.37
C PHE A 152 11.12 -15.80 -3.09
N CYS A 153 12.28 -16.28 -3.55
CA CYS A 153 12.38 -17.58 -4.20
C CYS A 153 11.87 -18.71 -3.30
N SER A 154 12.29 -18.71 -2.02
CA SER A 154 11.82 -19.67 -1.02
C SER A 154 10.30 -19.61 -0.82
N ALA A 155 9.74 -18.41 -0.61
CA ALA A 155 8.32 -18.21 -0.36
C ALA A 155 7.42 -18.64 -1.54
N PHE A 156 7.92 -18.56 -2.77
CA PHE A 156 7.20 -18.93 -4.00
C PHE A 156 7.67 -20.24 -4.64
N GLY A 157 8.56 -21.00 -4.00
CA GLY A 157 9.06 -22.28 -4.52
C GLY A 157 9.83 -22.16 -5.85
N MET A 158 10.46 -21.01 -6.09
CA MET A 158 11.29 -20.76 -7.27
C MET A 158 12.72 -21.21 -7.00
N ARG A 159 13.43 -21.64 -8.05
CA ARG A 159 14.87 -21.90 -7.95
C ARG A 159 15.60 -20.56 -7.85
N ALA A 160 16.40 -20.37 -6.80
CA ALA A 160 17.34 -19.25 -6.74
C ALA A 160 18.28 -19.34 -7.95
N LYS A 161 18.57 -18.20 -8.59
CA LYS A 161 19.64 -18.13 -9.59
C LYS A 161 20.95 -18.40 -8.86
N ASN A 162 21.58 -19.54 -9.19
CA ASN A 162 22.98 -19.82 -8.86
C ASN A 162 23.89 -18.92 -9.69
#